data_AF-A0A7V8YCA4-F1
#
_entry.id   AF-A0A7V8YCA4-F1
#
_cell.length_a   1.000
_cell.length_b   1.000
_cell.length_c   1.000
_cell.angle_alpha   90.00
_cell.angle_beta   90.00
_cell.angle_gamma   90.00
#
_symmetry.space_group_name_H-M   'P 1'
#
loop_
_entity.id
_entity.type
_entity.pdbx_description
1 polymer ?
#
loop_
_entity_poly.entity_id
_entity_poly.type
_entity_poly.pdbx_seq_one_letter_code
_entity_poly.pdbx_strand_id
1 'polypeptide(L)'
;MIRSMLCLGLFLATPALAAPTADESRAIEAAEKALAEMDAGIAAAQAGLGEAKVAGASDQVAAVEAKEGISSAKDELHATQDAAKSALDQAKQAAVQAAQALEAAEHDVDVKKDELDLAKTKGGKAGITSAKAALSSSKATVKVAKAEVKAADKGVKEAKVLGEEEVDASQEALGDAKDGADTAADDKVAAAMDVEQARLGVELLVAKRALAAAELDLARTKANDADTAKQEADVEAAKQGVAAVEAKIQAAD
;
A
#
# COMPACT_ATOMS: atom_id res chain seq x y z
N MET A 1 42.95 3.77 96.50
CA MET A 1 43.14 2.33 96.26
C MET A 1 41.74 1.70 96.33
N ILE A 2 41.07 1.08 95.36
CA ILE A 2 41.30 0.54 93.99
C ILE A 2 39.87 0.46 93.37
N ARG A 3 39.55 1.20 92.29
CA ARG A 3 39.20 0.74 90.92
C ARG A 3 38.36 -0.56 90.77
N SER A 4 37.16 -0.46 90.19
CA SER A 4 36.55 -1.36 89.17
C SER A 4 35.10 -0.92 88.96
N MET A 5 34.70 -0.21 87.90
CA MET A 5 34.59 -0.63 86.50
C MET A 5 33.92 -2.01 86.33
N LEU A 6 32.60 -2.02 86.19
CA LEU A 6 31.90 -3.08 85.46
C LEU A 6 30.90 -2.43 84.49
N CYS A 7 31.41 -2.12 83.30
CA CYS A 7 30.61 -1.95 82.10
C CYS A 7 30.03 -3.32 81.75
N LEU A 8 28.74 -3.55 82.00
CA LEU A 8 28.04 -4.68 81.40
C LEU A 8 27.33 -4.17 80.15
N GLY A 9 27.95 -4.46 79.00
CA GLY A 9 27.46 -4.08 77.69
C GLY A 9 26.12 -4.74 77.40
N LEU A 10 25.12 -3.91 77.15
CA LEU A 10 23.86 -4.32 76.54
C LEU A 10 24.16 -4.65 75.06
N PHE A 11 24.50 -5.90 74.80
CA PHE A 11 24.68 -6.43 73.45
C PHE A 11 23.28 -6.58 72.84
N LEU A 12 22.83 -5.55 72.12
CA LEU A 12 21.71 -5.66 71.19
C LEU A 12 22.13 -6.65 70.10
N ALA A 13 21.79 -7.92 70.29
CA ALA A 13 21.92 -8.94 69.28
C ALA A 13 20.94 -8.59 68.14
N THR A 14 21.46 -7.96 67.10
CA THR A 14 20.78 -7.83 65.82
C THR A 14 20.51 -9.25 65.32
N PRO A 15 19.25 -9.69 65.15
CA PRO A 15 19.00 -10.98 64.54
C PRO A 15 19.52 -10.94 63.11
N ALA A 16 20.50 -11.79 62.82
CA ALA A 16 20.98 -12.01 61.47
C ALA A 16 19.81 -12.54 60.64
N LEU A 17 19.42 -11.78 59.61
CA LEU A 17 18.49 -12.24 58.58
C LEU A 17 18.93 -13.65 58.13
N ALA A 18 18.11 -14.66 58.44
CA ALA A 18 18.27 -15.97 57.84
C ALA A 18 18.03 -15.79 56.34
N ALA A 19 19.02 -16.13 55.53
CA ALA A 19 18.92 -16.05 54.08
C ALA A 19 17.89 -17.09 53.58
N PRO A 20 17.18 -16.78 52.48
CA PRO A 20 16.32 -17.74 51.79
C PRO A 20 17.08 -19.03 51.48
N THR A 21 16.37 -20.16 51.41
CA THR A 21 17.03 -21.44 51.10
C THR A 21 17.74 -21.36 49.75
N ALA A 22 18.88 -22.07 49.60
CA ALA A 22 19.69 -21.98 48.39
C ALA A 22 18.94 -22.36 47.10
N ASP A 23 17.88 -23.18 47.22
CA ASP A 23 17.02 -23.57 46.11
C ASP A 23 15.98 -22.48 45.74
N GLU A 24 15.42 -21.77 46.73
CA GLU A 24 14.49 -20.64 46.48
C GLU A 24 15.20 -19.44 45.85
N SER A 25 16.43 -19.14 46.30
CA SER A 25 17.25 -18.07 45.73
C SER A 25 17.57 -18.32 44.25
N ARG A 26 17.91 -19.57 43.89
CA ARG A 26 18.18 -19.97 42.50
C ARG A 26 16.92 -19.91 41.62
N ALA A 27 15.76 -20.24 42.17
CA ALA A 27 14.49 -20.15 41.45
C ALA A 27 14.11 -18.70 41.12
N ILE A 28 14.33 -17.77 42.07
CA ILE A 28 14.12 -16.33 41.86
C ILE A 28 15.08 -15.79 40.80
N GLU A 29 16.37 -16.11 40.88
CA GLU A 29 17.38 -15.67 39.90
C GLU A 29 17.07 -16.22 38.48
N ALA A 30 16.63 -17.47 38.37
CA ALA A 30 16.22 -18.06 37.11
C ALA A 30 14.97 -17.39 36.51
N ALA A 31 13.99 -17.02 37.35
CA ALA A 31 12.79 -16.33 36.93
C ALA A 31 13.08 -14.86 36.51
N GLU A 32 13.96 -14.16 37.21
CA GLU A 32 14.44 -12.83 36.82
C GLU A 32 15.16 -12.86 35.47
N LYS A 33 16.00 -13.87 35.24
CA LYS A 33 16.64 -14.08 33.95
C LYS A 33 15.61 -14.36 32.84
N ALA A 34 14.61 -15.20 33.12
CA ALA A 34 13.53 -15.49 32.17
C ALA A 34 12.72 -14.23 31.81
N LEU A 35 12.46 -13.33 32.78
CA LEU A 35 11.82 -12.05 32.52
C LEU A 35 12.68 -11.14 31.62
N ALA A 36 14.00 -11.11 31.83
CA ALA A 36 14.90 -10.35 30.96
C ALA A 36 14.93 -10.91 29.52
N GLU A 37 14.89 -12.23 29.36
CA GLU A 37 14.76 -12.88 28.04
C GLU A 37 13.41 -12.58 27.38
N MET A 38 12.32 -12.54 28.16
CA MET A 38 10.99 -12.12 27.67
C MET A 38 10.98 -10.65 27.25
N ASP A 39 11.62 -9.75 28.01
CA ASP A 39 11.72 -8.33 27.67
C ASP A 39 12.51 -8.13 26.36
N ALA A 40 13.59 -8.88 26.15
CA ALA A 40 14.31 -8.90 24.88
C ALA A 40 13.45 -9.44 23.72
N GLY A 41 12.67 -10.50 23.96
CA GLY A 41 11.72 -11.05 22.99
C GLY A 41 10.61 -10.06 22.61
N ILE A 42 10.07 -9.33 23.59
CA ILE A 42 9.08 -8.25 23.36
C ILE A 42 9.69 -7.14 22.52
N ALA A 43 10.92 -6.70 22.83
CA ALA A 43 11.61 -5.67 22.07
C ALA A 43 11.82 -6.08 20.59
N ALA A 44 12.24 -7.32 20.36
CA ALA A 44 12.38 -7.87 19.01
C ALA A 44 11.03 -7.94 18.27
N ALA A 45 9.97 -8.40 18.95
CA ALA A 45 8.62 -8.45 18.36
C ALA A 45 8.05 -7.05 18.06
N GLN A 46 8.34 -6.06 18.90
CA GLN A 46 7.97 -4.66 18.67
C GLN A 46 8.71 -4.06 17.47
N ALA A 47 9.98 -4.41 17.27
CA ALA A 47 10.74 -4.02 16.08
C ALA A 47 10.10 -4.63 14.81
N GLY A 48 9.78 -5.93 14.84
CA GLY A 48 9.08 -6.60 13.72
C GLY A 48 7.70 -6.00 13.42
N LEU A 49 6.94 -5.60 14.44
CA LEU A 49 5.69 -4.84 14.25
C LEU A 49 5.95 -3.47 13.59
N GLY A 50 7.06 -2.81 13.93
CA GLY A 50 7.49 -1.58 13.28
C GLY A 50 7.74 -1.78 11.78
N GLU A 51 8.48 -2.83 11.42
CA GLU A 51 8.75 -3.20 10.02
C GLU A 51 7.46 -3.53 9.25
N ALA A 52 6.57 -4.34 9.85
CA ALA A 52 5.28 -4.67 9.24
C ALA A 52 4.42 -3.43 8.97
N LYS A 53 4.44 -2.43 9.88
CA LYS A 53 3.73 -1.16 9.68
C LYS A 53 4.31 -0.33 8.54
N VAL A 54 5.64 -0.32 8.39
CA VAL A 54 6.30 0.39 7.28
C VAL A 54 5.96 -0.27 5.95
N ALA A 55 6.00 -1.59 5.88
CA ALA A 55 5.59 -2.35 4.69
C ALA A 55 4.11 -2.05 4.33
N GLY A 56 3.19 -2.18 5.29
CA GLY A 56 1.77 -1.89 5.04
C GLY A 56 1.47 -0.43 4.67
N ALA A 57 2.27 0.53 5.16
CA ALA A 57 2.18 1.91 4.70
C ALA A 57 2.63 2.07 3.24
N SER A 58 3.67 1.35 2.83
CA SER A 58 4.12 1.29 1.43
C SER A 58 3.03 0.72 0.52
N ASP A 59 2.40 -0.39 0.91
CA ASP A 59 1.33 -1.02 0.12
C ASP A 59 0.08 -0.13 0.04
N GLN A 60 -0.18 0.66 1.09
CA GLN A 60 -1.23 1.68 1.05
C GLN A 60 -0.91 2.79 0.03
N VAL A 61 0.34 3.23 -0.08
CA VAL A 61 0.77 4.20 -1.10
C VAL A 61 0.60 3.60 -2.50
N ALA A 62 1.07 2.37 -2.71
CA ALA A 62 0.90 1.66 -3.98
C ALA A 62 -0.57 1.54 -4.40
N ALA A 63 -1.47 1.23 -3.45
CA ALA A 63 -2.91 1.16 -3.72
C ALA A 63 -3.54 2.53 -4.05
N VAL A 64 -2.97 3.64 -3.58
CA VAL A 64 -3.41 5.00 -3.96
C VAL A 64 -2.89 5.35 -5.35
N GLU A 65 -1.61 5.11 -5.62
CA GLU A 65 -1.00 5.34 -6.94
C GLU A 65 -1.71 4.53 -8.03
N ALA A 66 -2.08 3.27 -7.75
CA ALA A 66 -2.83 2.45 -8.70
C ALA A 66 -4.21 3.03 -9.01
N LYS A 67 -4.90 3.63 -8.04
CA LYS A 67 -6.18 4.32 -8.25
C LYS A 67 -6.04 5.59 -9.08
N GLU A 68 -4.98 6.37 -8.83
CA GLU A 68 -4.65 7.53 -9.65
C GLU A 68 -4.31 7.09 -11.09
N GLY A 69 -3.59 5.97 -11.24
CA GLY A 69 -3.34 5.32 -12.53
C GLY A 69 -4.61 4.98 -13.30
N ILE A 70 -5.63 4.39 -12.64
CA ILE A 70 -6.95 4.14 -13.26
C ILE A 70 -7.60 5.45 -13.72
N SER A 71 -7.56 6.49 -12.88
CA SER A 71 -8.18 7.78 -13.24
C SER A 71 -7.50 8.36 -14.48
N SER A 72 -6.17 8.35 -14.51
CA SER A 72 -5.38 8.82 -15.65
C SER A 72 -5.68 8.01 -16.92
N ALA A 73 -5.68 6.68 -16.84
CA ALA A 73 -5.99 5.81 -17.98
C ALA A 73 -7.43 6.01 -18.50
N LYS A 74 -8.38 6.32 -17.61
CA LYS A 74 -9.75 6.64 -18.00
C LYS A 74 -9.85 7.98 -18.73
N ASP A 75 -9.16 8.99 -18.24
CA ASP A 75 -9.13 10.31 -18.88
C ASP A 75 -8.47 10.22 -20.26
N GLU A 76 -7.39 9.43 -20.37
CA GLU A 76 -6.71 9.16 -21.65
C GLU A 76 -7.61 8.40 -22.63
N LEU A 77 -8.35 7.37 -22.18
CA LEU A 77 -9.34 6.67 -23.01
C LEU A 77 -10.43 7.62 -23.54
N HIS A 78 -10.91 8.55 -22.71
CA HIS A 78 -11.88 9.54 -23.18
C HIS A 78 -11.27 10.51 -24.20
N ALA A 79 -10.04 10.95 -23.97
CA ALA A 79 -9.32 11.81 -24.90
C ALA A 79 -9.07 11.12 -26.26
N THR A 80 -8.69 9.84 -26.25
CA THR A 80 -8.50 9.07 -27.49
C THR A 80 -9.81 8.82 -28.23
N GLN A 81 -10.91 8.52 -27.52
CA GLN A 81 -12.25 8.42 -28.13
C GLN A 81 -12.68 9.72 -28.82
N ASP A 82 -12.46 10.87 -28.16
CA ASP A 82 -12.81 12.17 -28.73
C ASP A 82 -11.92 12.52 -29.94
N ALA A 83 -10.62 12.22 -29.87
CA ALA A 83 -9.69 12.41 -30.98
C ALA A 83 -10.05 11.54 -32.19
N ALA A 84 -10.32 10.25 -31.98
CA ALA A 84 -10.73 9.31 -33.02
C ALA A 84 -12.03 9.75 -33.71
N LYS A 85 -13.01 10.19 -32.92
CA LYS A 85 -14.28 10.71 -33.45
C LYS A 85 -14.07 11.98 -34.27
N SER A 86 -13.29 12.93 -33.76
CA SER A 86 -12.96 14.16 -34.47
C SER A 86 -12.25 13.88 -35.81
N ALA A 87 -11.26 12.98 -35.82
CA ALA A 87 -10.55 12.58 -37.04
C ALA A 87 -11.48 11.94 -38.07
N LEU A 88 -12.38 11.05 -37.62
CA LEU A 88 -13.38 10.43 -38.49
C LEU A 88 -14.35 11.45 -39.09
N ASP A 89 -14.81 12.41 -38.29
CA ASP A 89 -15.73 13.46 -38.75
C ASP A 89 -15.05 14.41 -39.75
N GLN A 90 -13.78 14.77 -39.52
CA GLN A 90 -12.97 15.53 -40.48
C GLN A 90 -12.78 14.76 -41.80
N ALA A 91 -12.49 13.46 -41.74
CA ALA A 91 -12.35 12.63 -42.93
C ALA A 91 -13.65 12.54 -43.73
N LYS A 92 -14.80 12.37 -43.04
CA LYS A 92 -16.12 12.38 -43.68
C LYS A 92 -16.42 13.72 -44.34
N GLN A 93 -16.08 14.83 -43.69
CA GLN A 93 -16.28 16.17 -44.25
C GLN A 93 -15.43 16.38 -45.51
N ALA A 94 -14.18 15.93 -45.49
CA ALA A 94 -13.31 15.96 -46.68
C ALA A 94 -13.89 15.12 -47.83
N ALA A 95 -14.45 13.94 -47.54
CA ALA A 95 -15.11 13.10 -48.55
C ALA A 95 -16.35 13.79 -49.16
N VAL A 96 -17.17 14.46 -48.34
CA VAL A 96 -18.31 15.26 -48.82
C VAL A 96 -17.85 16.41 -49.72
N GLN A 97 -16.80 17.13 -49.34
CA GLN A 97 -16.24 18.21 -50.16
C GLN A 97 -15.69 17.71 -51.50
N ALA A 98 -14.98 16.58 -51.49
CA ALA A 98 -14.46 15.96 -52.71
C ALA A 98 -15.60 15.52 -53.65
N ALA A 99 -16.69 14.96 -53.10
CA ALA A 99 -17.86 14.57 -53.87
C ALA A 99 -18.56 15.79 -54.53
N GLN A 100 -18.72 16.88 -53.79
CA GLN A 100 -19.26 18.14 -54.32
C GLN A 100 -18.37 18.73 -55.43
N ALA A 101 -17.05 18.68 -55.27
CA ALA A 101 -16.11 19.13 -56.29
C ALA A 101 -16.21 18.28 -57.58
N LEU A 102 -16.42 16.96 -57.45
CA LEU A 102 -16.66 16.08 -58.59
C LEU A 102 -17.96 16.43 -59.30
N GLU A 103 -19.06 16.63 -58.57
CA GLU A 103 -20.36 17.02 -59.14
C GLU A 103 -20.26 18.35 -59.90
N ALA A 104 -19.57 19.34 -59.33
CA ALA A 104 -19.32 20.62 -59.99
C ALA A 104 -18.48 20.47 -61.27
N ALA A 105 -17.46 19.60 -61.25
CA ALA A 105 -16.63 19.33 -62.42
C ALA A 105 -17.40 18.58 -63.52
N GLU A 106 -18.27 17.62 -63.15
CA GLU A 106 -19.13 16.92 -64.10
C GLU A 106 -20.14 17.86 -64.74
N HIS A 107 -20.75 18.76 -63.96
CA HIS A 107 -21.63 19.81 -64.48
C HIS A 107 -20.89 20.76 -65.45
N ASP A 108 -19.64 21.16 -65.16
CA ASP A 108 -18.84 21.97 -66.09
C ASP A 108 -18.58 21.24 -67.42
N VAL A 109 -18.34 19.93 -67.40
CA VAL A 109 -18.21 19.14 -68.63
C VAL A 109 -19.48 19.20 -69.47
N ASP A 110 -20.65 19.09 -68.86
CA ASP A 110 -21.94 19.19 -69.56
C ASP A 110 -22.15 20.58 -70.17
N VAL A 111 -21.86 21.65 -69.42
CA VAL A 111 -21.89 23.03 -69.93
C VAL A 111 -20.93 23.21 -71.12
N LYS A 112 -19.70 22.71 -71.02
CA LYS A 112 -18.70 22.80 -72.10
C LYS A 112 -19.06 21.95 -73.32
N LYS A 113 -19.84 20.90 -73.13
CA LYS A 113 -20.38 20.09 -74.23
C LYS A 113 -21.46 20.86 -74.99
N ASP A 114 -22.38 21.52 -74.27
CA ASP A 114 -23.41 22.36 -74.88
C ASP A 114 -22.81 23.58 -75.59
N GLU A 115 -21.79 24.23 -75.02
CA GLU A 115 -21.03 25.32 -75.67
C GLU A 115 -20.38 24.85 -76.98
N LEU A 116 -19.81 23.63 -76.99
CA LEU A 116 -19.21 23.06 -78.19
C LEU A 116 -20.27 22.78 -79.27
N ASP A 117 -21.44 22.28 -78.91
CA ASP A 117 -22.51 22.01 -79.87
C ASP A 117 -23.12 23.31 -80.42
N LEU A 118 -23.22 24.37 -79.59
CA LEU A 118 -23.55 25.71 -80.06
C LEU A 118 -22.48 26.28 -81.01
N ALA A 119 -21.20 26.10 -80.71
CA ALA A 119 -20.10 26.55 -81.56
C ALA A 119 -20.08 25.81 -82.91
N LYS A 120 -20.52 24.55 -82.98
CA LYS A 120 -20.66 23.81 -84.25
C LYS A 120 -21.81 24.32 -85.12
N THR A 121 -22.89 24.82 -84.50
CA THR A 121 -24.09 25.29 -85.22
C THR A 121 -23.99 26.75 -85.64
N LYS A 122 -23.35 27.60 -84.83
CA LYS A 122 -23.32 29.06 -85.03
C LYS A 122 -21.91 29.65 -85.13
N GLY A 123 -20.87 28.89 -84.82
CA GLY A 123 -19.49 29.37 -84.73
C GLY A 123 -18.63 29.06 -85.95
N GLY A 124 -17.55 29.82 -86.11
CA GLY A 124 -16.50 29.53 -87.10
C GLY A 124 -15.50 28.47 -86.62
N LYS A 125 -14.61 28.03 -87.52
CA LYS A 125 -13.57 27.01 -87.25
C LYS A 125 -12.73 27.27 -85.99
N ALA A 126 -12.45 28.55 -85.68
CA ALA A 126 -11.73 28.93 -84.47
C ALA A 126 -12.54 28.68 -83.18
N GLY A 127 -13.85 28.97 -83.18
CA GLY A 127 -14.73 28.76 -82.03
C GLY A 127 -14.88 27.29 -81.67
N ILE A 128 -14.99 26.42 -82.67
CA ILE A 128 -15.03 24.96 -82.47
C ILE A 128 -13.74 24.46 -81.82
N THR A 129 -12.58 24.96 -82.27
CA THR A 129 -11.27 24.55 -81.72
C THR A 129 -11.13 24.98 -80.26
N SER A 130 -11.52 26.20 -79.92
CA SER A 130 -11.49 26.71 -78.55
C SER A 130 -12.42 25.93 -77.61
N ALA A 131 -13.68 25.70 -78.02
CA ALA A 131 -14.63 24.92 -77.24
C ALA A 131 -14.17 23.47 -77.01
N LYS A 132 -13.53 22.86 -78.02
CA LYS A 132 -12.95 21.51 -77.89
C LYS A 132 -11.81 21.47 -76.87
N ALA A 133 -10.96 22.50 -76.84
CA ALA A 133 -9.89 22.61 -75.86
C ALA A 133 -10.45 22.78 -74.43
N ALA A 134 -11.46 23.62 -74.25
CA ALA A 134 -12.14 23.81 -72.96
C ALA A 134 -12.77 22.51 -72.44
N LEU A 135 -13.51 21.78 -73.29
CA LEU A 135 -14.10 20.48 -72.94
C LEU A 135 -13.02 19.45 -72.56
N SER A 136 -11.88 19.45 -73.27
CA SER A 136 -10.77 18.55 -72.95
C SER A 136 -10.14 18.88 -71.59
N SER A 137 -10.02 20.17 -71.27
CA SER A 137 -9.53 20.64 -69.97
C SER A 137 -10.49 20.22 -68.85
N SER A 138 -11.79 20.41 -69.04
CA SER A 138 -12.83 20.04 -68.07
C SER A 138 -12.90 18.52 -67.84
N LYS A 139 -12.71 17.71 -68.89
CA LYS A 139 -12.56 16.25 -68.71
C LYS A 139 -11.32 15.85 -67.90
N ALA A 140 -10.26 16.66 -67.94
CA ALA A 140 -9.08 16.42 -67.11
C ALA A 140 -9.36 16.76 -65.64
N THR A 141 -10.10 17.84 -65.35
CA THR A 141 -10.49 18.19 -63.97
C THR A 141 -11.39 17.11 -63.35
N VAL A 142 -12.35 16.54 -64.09
CA VAL A 142 -13.16 15.40 -63.62
C VAL A 142 -12.30 14.19 -63.23
N LYS A 143 -11.25 13.88 -64.00
CA LYS A 143 -10.33 12.78 -63.66
C LYS A 143 -9.60 13.03 -62.35
N VAL A 144 -9.19 14.27 -62.10
CA VAL A 144 -8.54 14.68 -60.85
C VAL A 144 -9.53 14.59 -59.69
N ALA A 145 -10.72 15.19 -59.81
CA ALA A 145 -11.75 15.14 -58.76
C ALA A 145 -12.16 13.70 -58.42
N LYS A 146 -12.26 12.81 -59.42
CA LYS A 146 -12.55 11.38 -59.19
C LYS A 146 -11.44 10.66 -58.45
N ALA A 147 -10.18 11.06 -58.66
CA ALA A 147 -9.06 10.53 -57.89
C ALA A 147 -9.09 11.06 -56.44
N GLU A 148 -9.44 12.33 -56.23
CA GLU A 148 -9.60 12.93 -54.91
C GLU A 148 -10.72 12.26 -54.10
N VAL A 149 -11.89 11.98 -54.70
CA VAL A 149 -12.97 11.23 -54.05
C VAL A 149 -12.49 9.86 -53.57
N LYS A 150 -11.78 9.12 -54.42
CA LYS A 150 -11.23 7.80 -54.03
C LYS A 150 -10.21 7.91 -52.90
N ALA A 151 -9.39 8.95 -52.91
CA ALA A 151 -8.42 9.20 -51.85
C ALA A 151 -9.14 9.56 -50.53
N ALA A 152 -10.17 10.39 -50.58
CA ALA A 152 -10.97 10.77 -49.42
C ALA A 152 -11.73 9.57 -48.83
N ASP A 153 -12.35 8.72 -49.67
CA ASP A 153 -13.00 7.47 -49.24
C ASP A 153 -12.01 6.52 -48.56
N LYS A 154 -10.77 6.43 -49.07
CA LYS A 154 -9.69 5.67 -48.44
C LYS A 154 -9.35 6.27 -47.07
N GLY A 155 -9.22 7.60 -46.99
CA GLY A 155 -8.97 8.32 -45.74
C GLY A 155 -10.04 8.09 -44.67
N VAL A 156 -11.32 8.02 -45.04
CA VAL A 156 -12.42 7.68 -44.11
C VAL A 156 -12.26 6.27 -43.54
N LYS A 157 -11.91 5.30 -44.39
CA LYS A 157 -11.70 3.91 -43.95
C LYS A 157 -10.49 3.80 -43.02
N GLU A 158 -9.39 4.47 -43.37
CA GLU A 158 -8.17 4.49 -42.57
C GLU A 158 -8.39 5.18 -41.22
N ALA A 159 -9.03 6.35 -41.20
CA ALA A 159 -9.36 7.06 -39.96
C ALA A 159 -10.26 6.22 -39.04
N LYS A 160 -11.19 5.45 -39.61
CA LYS A 160 -12.02 4.54 -38.82
C LYS A 160 -11.19 3.43 -38.17
N VAL A 161 -10.37 2.73 -38.95
CA VAL A 161 -9.57 1.60 -38.44
C VAL A 161 -8.56 2.07 -37.40
N LEU A 162 -7.83 3.15 -37.68
CA LEU A 162 -6.84 3.71 -36.74
C LEU A 162 -7.51 4.18 -35.44
N GLY A 163 -8.68 4.83 -35.55
CA GLY A 163 -9.43 5.25 -34.37
C GLY A 163 -9.95 4.09 -33.53
N GLU A 164 -10.38 2.98 -34.15
CA GLU A 164 -10.77 1.76 -33.44
C GLU A 164 -9.55 1.11 -32.76
N GLU A 165 -8.42 1.01 -33.44
CA GLU A 165 -7.18 0.43 -32.92
C GLU A 165 -6.61 1.22 -31.72
N GLU A 166 -6.61 2.56 -31.78
CA GLU A 166 -6.17 3.41 -30.66
C GLU A 166 -7.11 3.32 -29.46
N VAL A 167 -8.42 3.20 -29.68
CA VAL A 167 -9.40 3.04 -28.60
C VAL A 167 -9.26 1.67 -27.96
N ASP A 168 -9.06 0.61 -28.74
CA ASP A 168 -8.84 -0.74 -28.22
C ASP A 168 -7.56 -0.80 -27.37
N ALA A 169 -6.46 -0.21 -27.85
CA ALA A 169 -5.22 -0.10 -27.08
C ALA A 169 -5.40 0.70 -25.77
N SER A 170 -6.17 1.80 -25.81
CA SER A 170 -6.49 2.58 -24.61
C SER A 170 -7.37 1.81 -23.63
N GLN A 171 -8.28 0.96 -24.12
CA GLN A 171 -9.10 0.08 -23.27
C GLN A 171 -8.29 -1.03 -22.62
N GLU A 172 -7.34 -1.63 -23.35
CA GLU A 172 -6.40 -2.62 -22.83
C GLU A 172 -5.57 -2.01 -21.69
N ALA A 173 -5.00 -0.82 -21.90
CA ALA A 173 -4.25 -0.10 -20.86
C ALA A 173 -5.12 0.22 -19.61
N LEU A 174 -6.39 0.56 -19.79
CA LEU A 174 -7.34 0.73 -18.68
C LEU A 174 -7.64 -0.60 -17.97
N GLY A 175 -7.67 -1.71 -18.70
CA GLY A 175 -7.77 -3.06 -18.15
C GLY A 175 -6.57 -3.38 -17.24
N ASP A 176 -5.36 -3.23 -17.77
CA ASP A 176 -4.12 -3.47 -17.03
C ASP A 176 -4.02 -2.59 -15.77
N ALA A 177 -4.42 -1.32 -15.87
CA ALA A 177 -4.45 -0.41 -14.72
C ALA A 177 -5.43 -0.88 -13.62
N LYS A 178 -6.57 -1.48 -14.00
CA LYS A 178 -7.51 -2.06 -13.03
C LYS A 178 -6.96 -3.31 -12.38
N ASP A 179 -6.38 -4.21 -13.17
CA ASP A 179 -5.79 -5.44 -12.65
C ASP A 179 -4.65 -5.14 -11.66
N GLY A 180 -3.83 -4.12 -11.98
CA GLY A 180 -2.81 -3.60 -11.07
C GLY A 180 -3.38 -3.03 -9.76
N ALA A 181 -4.51 -2.31 -9.83
CA ALA A 181 -5.16 -1.77 -8.65
C ALA A 181 -5.83 -2.83 -7.77
N ASP A 182 -6.40 -3.87 -8.39
CA ASP A 182 -6.96 -5.01 -7.66
C ASP A 182 -5.85 -5.77 -6.92
N THR A 183 -4.71 -5.99 -7.58
CA THR A 183 -3.52 -6.58 -6.93
C THR A 183 -3.05 -5.73 -5.75
N ALA A 184 -2.90 -4.41 -5.94
CA ALA A 184 -2.50 -3.52 -4.85
C ALA A 184 -3.52 -3.45 -3.70
N ALA A 185 -4.81 -3.65 -3.99
CA ALA A 185 -5.85 -3.73 -2.97
C ALA A 185 -5.73 -5.03 -2.15
N ASP A 186 -5.46 -6.16 -2.80
CA ASP A 186 -5.22 -7.44 -2.14
C ASP A 186 -3.96 -7.39 -1.26
N ASP A 187 -2.86 -6.83 -1.78
CA ASP A 187 -1.61 -6.65 -1.03
C ASP A 187 -1.82 -5.79 0.22
N LYS A 188 -2.58 -4.69 0.08
CA LYS A 188 -2.94 -3.85 1.23
C LYS A 188 -3.73 -4.61 2.31
N VAL A 189 -4.63 -5.51 1.92
CA VAL A 189 -5.38 -6.34 2.87
C VAL A 189 -4.45 -7.34 3.56
N ALA A 190 -3.58 -8.00 2.81
CA ALA A 190 -2.58 -8.92 3.35
C ALA A 190 -1.66 -8.21 4.36
N ALA A 191 -1.13 -7.04 4.03
CA ALA A 191 -0.28 -6.26 4.92
C ALA A 191 -1.00 -5.80 6.19
N ALA A 192 -2.29 -5.44 6.10
CA ALA A 192 -3.10 -5.12 7.27
C ALA A 192 -3.28 -6.33 8.20
N MET A 193 -3.46 -7.53 7.65
CA MET A 193 -3.53 -8.76 8.42
C MET A 193 -2.19 -9.07 9.11
N ASP A 194 -1.07 -8.89 8.43
CA ASP A 194 0.27 -9.12 8.99
C ASP A 194 0.57 -8.16 10.16
N VAL A 195 0.21 -6.88 10.01
CA VAL A 195 0.33 -5.89 11.09
C VAL A 195 -0.51 -6.29 12.30
N GLU A 196 -1.74 -6.76 12.10
CA GLU A 196 -2.61 -7.17 13.19
C GLU A 196 -2.12 -8.46 13.87
N GLN A 197 -1.64 -9.44 13.10
CA GLN A 197 -1.02 -10.64 13.65
C GLN A 197 0.23 -10.31 14.47
N ALA A 198 1.11 -9.44 13.96
CA ALA A 198 2.30 -8.98 14.68
C ALA A 198 1.91 -8.25 15.98
N ARG A 199 0.87 -7.41 15.93
CA ARG A 199 0.35 -6.71 17.11
C ARG A 199 -0.16 -7.68 18.17
N LEU A 200 -1.00 -8.64 17.79
CA LEU A 200 -1.51 -9.66 18.71
C LEU A 200 -0.38 -10.51 19.30
N GLY A 201 0.67 -10.80 18.52
CA GLY A 201 1.88 -11.46 19.01
C GLY A 201 2.60 -10.69 20.11
N VAL A 202 2.77 -9.38 19.94
CA VAL A 202 3.34 -8.49 20.97
C VAL A 202 2.45 -8.46 22.21
N GLU A 203 1.14 -8.28 22.05
CA GLU A 203 0.19 -8.25 23.18
C GLU A 203 0.23 -9.56 23.99
N LEU A 204 0.33 -10.71 23.32
CA LEU A 204 0.46 -12.01 23.97
C LEU A 204 1.77 -12.13 24.76
N LEU A 205 2.90 -11.69 24.21
CA LEU A 205 4.19 -11.73 24.90
C LEU A 205 4.19 -10.82 26.14
N VAL A 206 3.61 -9.62 26.03
CA VAL A 206 3.44 -8.69 27.16
C VAL A 206 2.56 -9.31 28.25
N ALA A 207 1.46 -9.98 27.88
CA ALA A 207 0.60 -10.68 28.82
C ALA A 207 1.34 -11.83 29.54
N LYS A 208 2.12 -12.63 28.81
CA LYS A 208 2.96 -13.70 29.39
C LYS A 208 4.01 -13.15 30.36
N ARG A 209 4.66 -12.04 29.99
CA ARG A 209 5.63 -11.35 30.84
C ARG A 209 4.99 -10.81 32.11
N ALA A 210 3.79 -10.24 32.03
CA ALA A 210 3.03 -9.78 33.19
C ALA A 210 2.65 -10.93 34.13
N LEU A 211 2.24 -12.08 33.59
CA LEU A 211 1.96 -13.28 34.39
C LEU A 211 3.22 -13.79 35.09
N ALA A 212 4.34 -13.91 34.37
CA ALA A 212 5.62 -14.35 34.94
C ALA A 212 6.12 -13.40 36.04
N ALA A 213 5.92 -12.08 35.89
CA ALA A 213 6.25 -11.10 36.92
C ALA A 213 5.40 -11.29 38.19
N ALA A 214 4.08 -11.52 38.04
CA ALA A 214 3.20 -11.79 39.17
C ALA A 214 3.56 -13.10 39.90
N GLU A 215 3.97 -14.14 39.17
CA GLU A 215 4.45 -15.39 39.75
C GLU A 215 5.77 -15.20 40.54
N LEU A 216 6.69 -14.37 40.02
CA LEU A 216 7.92 -14.00 40.71
C LEU A 216 7.64 -13.25 42.02
N ASP A 217 6.73 -12.27 41.99
CA ASP A 217 6.35 -11.51 43.18
C ASP A 217 5.68 -12.40 44.24
N LEU A 218 4.85 -13.37 43.81
CA LEU A 218 4.28 -14.36 44.70
C LEU A 218 5.37 -15.26 45.32
N ALA A 219 6.36 -15.70 44.54
CA ALA A 219 7.48 -16.50 45.04
C ALA A 219 8.31 -15.73 46.08
N ARG A 220 8.61 -14.45 45.82
CA ARG A 220 9.29 -13.56 46.77
C ARG A 220 8.49 -13.38 48.06
N THR A 221 7.18 -13.19 47.95
CA THR A 221 6.29 -13.06 49.12
C THR A 221 6.34 -14.32 49.99
N LYS A 222 6.22 -15.51 49.37
CA LYS A 222 6.30 -16.79 50.09
C LYS A 222 7.65 -17.01 50.77
N ALA A 223 8.75 -16.64 50.12
CA ALA A 223 10.08 -16.73 50.71
C ALA A 223 10.20 -15.82 51.95
N ASN A 224 9.72 -14.57 51.86
CA ASN A 224 9.72 -13.64 52.99
C ASN A 224 8.83 -14.12 54.15
N ASP A 225 7.65 -14.69 53.87
CA ASP A 225 6.76 -15.24 54.88
C ASP A 225 7.42 -16.43 55.60
N ALA A 226 8.13 -17.29 54.86
CA ALA A 226 8.87 -18.42 55.42
C ALA A 226 10.03 -17.96 56.32
N ASP A 227 10.79 -16.96 55.88
CA ASP A 227 11.87 -16.36 56.69
C ASP A 227 11.33 -15.70 57.96
N THR A 228 10.19 -15.02 57.87
CA THR A 228 9.50 -14.42 59.02
C THR A 228 9.06 -15.49 60.02
N ALA A 229 8.40 -16.55 59.56
CA ALA A 229 7.97 -17.66 60.41
C ALA A 229 9.15 -18.36 61.10
N LYS A 230 10.30 -18.48 60.42
CA LYS A 230 11.53 -19.01 61.02
C LYS A 230 12.09 -18.10 62.10
N GLN A 231 12.14 -16.78 61.85
CA GLN A 231 12.58 -15.81 62.85
C GLN A 231 11.68 -15.83 64.09
N GLU A 232 10.36 -15.93 63.91
CA GLU A 232 9.42 -16.07 65.02
C GLU A 232 9.69 -17.35 65.85
N ALA A 233 9.95 -18.48 65.18
CA ALA A 233 10.30 -19.73 65.85
C ALA A 233 11.62 -19.64 66.63
N ASP A 234 12.65 -19.01 66.05
CA ASP A 234 13.95 -18.80 66.71
C ASP A 234 13.81 -17.87 67.94
N VAL A 235 12.99 -16.83 67.85
CA VAL A 235 12.68 -15.93 68.97
C VAL A 235 11.95 -16.67 70.09
N GLU A 236 10.96 -17.51 69.77
CA GLU A 236 10.26 -18.33 70.77
C GLU A 236 11.20 -19.35 71.43
N ALA A 237 12.08 -20.00 70.66
CA ALA A 237 13.10 -20.89 71.21
C ALA A 237 14.07 -20.14 72.16
N ALA A 238 14.47 -18.92 71.80
CA ALA A 238 15.31 -18.08 72.66
C ALA A 238 14.60 -17.68 73.96
N LYS A 239 13.32 -17.29 73.89
CA LYS A 239 12.50 -16.98 75.09
C LYS A 239 12.42 -18.19 76.03
N GLN A 240 12.18 -19.39 75.51
CA GLN A 240 12.16 -20.61 76.29
C GLN A 240 13.53 -20.89 76.95
N GLY A 241 14.62 -20.67 76.21
CA GLY A 241 15.98 -20.77 76.73
C GLY A 241 16.25 -19.82 77.89
N VAL A 242 15.85 -18.55 77.77
CA VAL A 242 15.97 -17.55 78.84
C VAL A 242 15.17 -17.97 80.07
N ALA A 243 13.90 -18.35 79.90
CA ALA A 243 13.05 -18.81 81.01
C ALA A 243 13.64 -20.02 81.74
N ALA A 244 14.25 -20.97 81.00
CA ALA A 244 14.92 -22.12 81.58
C ALA A 244 16.18 -21.74 82.39
N VAL A 245 16.92 -20.70 81.97
CA VAL A 245 18.06 -20.17 82.72
C VAL A 245 17.60 -19.45 83.98
N GLU A 246 16.57 -18.59 83.89
CA GLU A 246 16.00 -17.90 85.04
C GLU A 246 15.50 -18.88 86.11
N ALA A 247 14.81 -19.95 85.70
CA ALA A 247 14.36 -21.00 86.62
C ALA A 247 15.53 -21.71 87.33
N LYS A 248 16.65 -21.94 86.63
CA LYS A 248 17.87 -22.53 87.23
C LYS A 248 18.54 -21.58 88.23
N ILE A 249 18.52 -20.28 87.96
CA ILE A 249 19.04 -19.27 88.89
C ILE A 249 18.19 -19.25 90.15
N GLN A 250 16.86 -19.18 90.03
CA GLN A 250 15.94 -19.20 91.18
C GLN A 250 16.04 -20.47 92.04
N ALA A 251 16.40 -21.61 91.44
CA ALA A 251 16.59 -22.86 92.17
C ALA A 251 17.96 -22.98 92.88
N ALA A 252 18.91 -22.07 92.58
CA ALA A 252 20.25 -22.07 93.15
C ALA A 252 20.42 -21.09 94.34
N ASP A 253 19.47 -20.18 94.54
CA ASP A 253 19.32 -19.30 95.71
C ASP A 253 18.49 -19.97 96.82
#